data_AF-A0A378KWG1-F1
#
_entry.id   AF-A0A378KWG1-F1
#
_cell.length_a   1.000
_cell.length_b   1.000
_cell.length_c   1.000
_cell.angle_alpha   90.00
_cell.angle_beta   90.00
_cell.angle_gamma   90.00
#
_symmetry.space_group_name_H-M   'P 1'
#
loop_
_entity.id
_entity.type
_entity.pdbx_description
1 polymer ?
#
loop_
_entity_poly.entity_id
_entity_poly.type
_entity_poly.pdbx_seq_one_letter_code
_entity_poly.pdbx_strand_id
1 'polypeptide(L)' 'MKLFTQKPVNQEEKEIRVQFLKNIHSLLSRDLLMGSEEKQKILFGALLYTGLTKEEVQETLSNQYN' A
#
# COMPACT_ATOMS: atom_id res chain seq x y z
N MET A 1 -2.99 19.61 -21.08
CA MET A 1 -2.79 19.31 -19.64
C MET A 1 -2.05 17.98 -19.52
N LYS A 2 -0.77 17.99 -19.13
CA LYS A 2 -0.03 16.78 -18.76
C LYS A 2 -0.14 16.65 -17.23
N LEU A 3 -1.11 15.88 -16.76
CA LEU A 3 -1.49 15.87 -15.34
C LEU A 3 -0.74 14.83 -14.48
N PHE A 4 0.10 13.97 -15.06
CA PHE A 4 0.81 12.94 -14.27
C PHE A 4 2.19 12.65 -14.86
N THR A 5 3.15 13.55 -14.62
CA THR A 5 4.56 13.13 -14.67
C THR A 5 4.86 12.46 -13.34
N GLN A 6 4.60 11.15 -13.24
CA GLN A 6 5.16 10.34 -12.16
C GLN A 6 6.68 10.49 -12.26
N LYS A 7 7.31 11.13 -11.26
CA LYS A 7 8.76 11.06 -11.11
C LYS A 7 9.11 9.58 -10.94
N PRO A 8 10.20 9.09 -11.57
CA PRO A 8 10.68 7.74 -11.30
C PRO A 8 10.94 7.64 -9.79
N VAL A 9 10.12 6.83 -9.12
CA VAL A 9 10.22 6.57 -7.69
C VAL A 9 11.56 5.84 -7.49
N ASN A 10 12.46 6.40 -6.68
CA ASN A 10 13.69 5.67 -6.37
C ASN A 10 13.30 4.39 -5.57
N GLN A 11 14.13 3.35 -5.61
CA GLN A 11 13.79 2.06 -5.00
C GLN A 11 13.53 2.18 -3.48
N GLU A 12 14.22 3.09 -2.79
CA GLU A 12 14.03 3.40 -1.37
C GLU A 12 12.64 4.00 -1.08
N GLU A 13 12.16 4.94 -1.89
CA GLU A 13 10.82 5.51 -1.78
C GLU A 13 9.74 4.44 -2.01
N LYS A 14 9.97 3.51 -2.95
CA LYS A 14 9.06 2.37 -3.19
C LYS A 14 9.01 1.50 -1.94
N GLU A 15 10.15 1.16 -1.35
CA GLU A 15 10.23 0.37 -0.11
C GLU A 15 9.54 1.06 1.07
N ILE A 16 9.72 2.38 1.23
CA ILE A 16 9.03 3.16 2.27
C ILE A 16 7.50 3.08 2.10
N ARG A 17 7.00 3.27 0.88
CA ARG A 17 5.56 3.22 0.56
C ARG A 17 4.97 1.83 0.79
N VAL A 18 5.70 0.79 0.42
CA VAL A 18 5.33 -0.60 0.71
C VAL A 18 5.28 -0.82 2.22
N GLN A 19 6.30 -0.39 2.96
CA GLN A 19 6.38 -0.59 4.40
C GLN A 19 5.23 0.12 5.12
N PHE A 20 4.84 1.30 4.63
CA PHE A 20 3.62 1.98 5.06
C PHE A 20 2.37 1.11 4.89
N LEU A 21 2.13 0.51 3.71
CA LEU A 21 0.99 -0.40 3.50
C LEU A 21 1.02 -1.60 4.43
N LYS A 22 2.20 -2.21 4.64
CA LYS A 22 2.37 -3.34 5.58
C LYS A 22 1.99 -2.94 7.00
N ASN A 23 2.40 -1.75 7.44
CA ASN A 23 2.08 -1.24 8.77
C ASN A 23 0.57 -1.00 8.94
N ILE A 24 -0.09 -0.39 7.94
CA ILE A 24 -1.54 -0.18 7.94
C ILE A 24 -2.27 -1.54 7.98
N HIS A 25 -1.89 -2.49 7.12
CA HIS A 25 -2.50 -3.81 7.12
C HIS A 25 -2.33 -4.53 8.47
N SER A 26 -1.14 -4.49 9.06
CA SER A 26 -0.86 -5.07 10.38
C SER A 26 -1.67 -4.41 11.50
N LEU A 27 -1.87 -3.10 11.44
CA LEU A 27 -2.71 -2.37 12.40
C LEU A 27 -4.18 -2.82 12.28
N LEU A 28 -4.71 -2.87 11.06
CA LEU A 28 -6.11 -3.22 10.80
C LEU A 28 -6.42 -4.70 11.06
N SER A 29 -5.44 -5.60 10.89
CA SER A 29 -5.64 -7.03 11.18
C SER A 29 -5.77 -7.31 12.68
N ARG A 30 -5.16 -6.47 13.53
CA ARG A 30 -5.21 -6.59 14.99
C ARG A 30 -6.47 -5.99 15.61
N ASP A 31 -7.11 -5.05 14.93
CA ASP A 31 -8.35 -4.44 15.42
C ASP A 31 -9.54 -5.37 15.16
N LEU A 32 -10.01 -6.07 16.19
CA LEU A 32 -11.15 -6.99 16.07
C LEU A 32 -12.52 -6.29 16.12
N LEU A 33 -12.56 -5.00 16.49
CA LEU A 33 -13.79 -4.24 16.67
C LEU A 33 -14.18 -3.49 15.39
N MET A 34 -13.21 -3.13 14.56
CA MET A 34 -13.44 -2.46 13.29
C MET A 34 -14.10 -3.39 12.26
N GLY A 35 -15.17 -2.91 11.62
CA GLY A 35 -15.87 -3.64 10.56
C GLY A 35 -15.00 -3.86 9.33
N SER A 36 -15.25 -4.94 8.58
CA SER A 36 -14.51 -5.25 7.35
C SER A 36 -14.60 -4.14 6.31
N GLU A 37 -15.74 -3.48 6.20
CA GLU A 37 -15.95 -2.36 5.27
C GLU A 37 -15.09 -1.14 5.61
N GLU A 38 -14.98 -0.78 6.89
CA GLU A 38 -14.10 0.31 7.33
C GLU A 38 -12.63 -0.02 7.09
N LYS A 39 -12.20 -1.24 7.38
CA LYS A 39 -10.84 -1.70 7.08
C LYS A 39 -10.53 -1.59 5.59
N GLN A 40 -11.48 -1.96 4.72
CA GLN A 40 -11.34 -1.83 3.27
C GLN A 40 -11.22 -0.36 2.83
N LYS A 41 -12.03 0.55 3.40
CA LYS A 41 -11.94 1.98 3.10
C LYS A 41 -10.56 2.55 3.47
N ILE A 42 -10.02 2.17 4.63
CA ILE A 42 -8.69 2.62 5.07
C ILE A 42 -7.60 2.04 4.16
N LEU A 43 -7.65 0.75 3.83
CA LEU A 43 -6.69 0.12 2.92
C LEU A 43 -6.72 0.76 1.53
N PHE A 44 -7.92 1.05 1.01
CA PHE A 44 -8.08 1.71 -0.28
C PHE A 44 -7.49 3.13 -0.27
N GLY A 45 -7.76 3.91 0.79
CA GLY A 45 -7.15 5.24 0.98
C GLY A 45 -5.63 5.16 1.08
N ALA A 46 -5.09 4.19 1.80
CA ALA A 46 -3.65 3.97 1.93
C ALA A 46 -3.00 3.61 0.59
N LEU A 47 -3.64 2.75 -0.22
CA LEU A 47 -3.19 2.42 -1.57
C LEU A 47 -3.15 3.66 -2.47
N LEU A 48 -4.23 4.46 -2.49
CA LEU A 48 -4.28 5.71 -3.25
C LEU A 48 -3.19 6.71 -2.83
N TYR A 49 -2.94 6.84 -1.52
CA TYR A 49 -1.92 7.74 -0.99
C TYR A 49 -0.52 7.35 -1.45
N THR A 50 -0.21 6.06 -1.45
CA THR A 50 1.12 5.57 -1.85
C THR A 50 1.40 5.67 -3.35
N GLY A 51 0.33 5.68 -4.17
CA GLY A 51 0.44 5.66 -5.62
C GLY A 51 1.08 4.40 -6.18
N LEU A 52 1.19 3.33 -5.38
CA LEU A 52 1.73 2.04 -5.81
C LEU A 52 0.77 1.37 -6.79
N THR A 53 1.32 0.75 -7.84
CA THR A 53 0.50 -0.04 -8.76
C THR A 53 0.18 -1.40 -8.17
N LYS A 54 -0.81 -2.08 -8.75
CA LYS A 54 -1.17 -3.44 -8.38
C LYS A 54 0.03 -4.38 -8.48
N GLU A 55 0.81 -4.25 -9.55
CA GLU A 55 1.98 -5.07 -9.84
C GLU A 55 3.06 -4.89 -8.77
N GLU A 56 3.32 -3.65 -8.35
CA GLU A 56 4.30 -3.35 -7.30
C GLU A 56 3.90 -3.93 -5.94
N VAL A 57 2.61 -3.85 -5.60
CA VAL A 57 2.08 -4.46 -4.38
C VAL A 57 2.16 -5.99 -4.45
N GLN A 58 1.79 -6.59 -5.59
CA GLN A 58 1.85 -8.05 -5.78
C GLN A 58 3.28 -8.59 -5.75
N GLU A 59 4.23 -7.94 -6.43
CA GLU A 59 5.65 -8.28 -6.42
C GLU A 59 6.17 -8.30 -4.98
N THR A 60 5.82 -7.28 -4.20
CA THR A 60 6.33 -7.16 -2.83
C THR A 60 5.70 -8.15 -1.85
N LEU A 61 4.44 -8.51 -2.05
CA LEU A 61 3.78 -9.56 -1.27
C LEU A 61 4.30 -10.96 -1.64
N SER A 62 4.57 -11.20 -2.94
CA SER A 62 5.03 -12.50 -3.44
C SER A 62 6.46 -12.81 -3.00
N ASN A 63 7.34 -11.79 -2.98
CA ASN A 63 8.71 -11.92 -2.49
C ASN A 63 8.80 -12.14 -0.97
N GLN A 64 7.69 -12.05 -0.24
CA GLN A 64 7.65 -12.26 1.21
C GLN A 64 7.37 -13.73 1.60
N TYR A 65 7.01 -14.58 0.63
CA TYR A 65 6.72 -16.01 0.81
C TYR A 65 7.70 -16.95 0.09
N ASN A 66 8.77 -16.40 -0.50
CA ASN A 66 9.95 -17.13 -0.96
C ASN A 66 11.13 -16.89 0.00
#